data_AF-A0A367RS30-F1
#
_entry.id   AF-A0A367RS30-F1
#
_cell.length_a   1.000
_cell.length_b   1.000
_cell.length_c   1.000
_cell.angle_alpha   90.00
_cell.angle_beta   90.00
_cell.angle_gamma   90.00
#
_symmetry.space_group_name_H-M   'P 1'
#
loop_
_entity.id
_entity.type
_entity.pdbx_description
1 polymer ?
#
loop_
_entity_poly.entity_id
_entity_poly.type
_entity_poly.pdbx_seq_one_letter_code
_entity_poly.pdbx_strand_id
1 'polypeptide(L)'
;MRIRQVKEVEIEGLGERIKQARLNSSKSLEQICDEVGVSRTYWYDVEKETLKGALSIENLRKIEQVLGVDFGVSLEGNCEI
;
A
#
# COMPACT_ATOMS: atom_id res chain seq x y z
N MET A 1 11.03 18.95 -24.85
CA MET A 1 11.07 19.22 -23.39
C MET A 1 10.24 18.15 -22.70
N ARG A 2 10.66 17.64 -21.54
CA ARG A 2 9.97 16.53 -20.85
C ARG A 2 9.53 16.97 -19.45
N ILE A 3 8.35 16.54 -19.06
CA ILE A 3 7.74 16.85 -17.76
C ILE A 3 7.45 15.52 -17.07
N ARG A 4 7.73 15.44 -15.76
CA ARG A 4 7.38 14.32 -14.87
C ARG A 4 6.64 14.91 -13.68
N GLN A 5 5.45 14.39 -13.40
CA GLN A 5 4.66 14.73 -12.23
C GLN A 5 4.64 13.50 -11.31
N VAL A 6 4.99 13.70 -10.03
CA VAL A 6 4.87 12.70 -8.97
C VAL A 6 3.97 13.32 -7.90
N LYS A 7 2.98 12.57 -7.43
CA LYS A 7 2.06 12.99 -6.37
C LYS A 7 2.15 12.00 -5.22
N GLU A 8 2.43 12.51 -4.03
CA GLU A 8 2.42 11.75 -2.78
C GLU A 8 1.24 12.24 -1.94
N VAL A 9 0.57 11.32 -1.26
CA VAL A 9 -0.56 11.61 -0.38
C VAL A 9 -0.27 10.93 0.94
N GLU A 10 -0.29 11.69 2.03
CA GLU A 10 -0.13 11.18 3.38
C GLU A 10 -1.49 10.68 3.88
N ILE A 11 -1.53 9.43 4.34
CA ILE A 11 -2.73 8.79 4.87
C ILE A 11 -2.35 8.19 6.21
N GLU A 12 -2.71 8.87 7.28
CA GLU A 12 -2.42 8.43 8.64
C GLU A 12 -3.16 7.14 8.99
N GLY A 13 -2.46 6.19 9.59
CA GLY A 13 -3.03 4.92 10.04
C GLY A 13 -3.28 3.92 8.90
N LEU A 14 -2.77 4.17 7.69
CA LEU A 14 -2.85 3.21 6.59
C LEU A 14 -2.12 1.91 6.94
N GLY A 15 -0.97 2.01 7.63
CA GLY A 15 -0.21 0.85 8.08
C GLY A 15 -1.01 -0.04 9.03
N GLU A 16 -1.67 0.55 10.02
CA GLU A 16 -2.50 -0.20 10.97
C GLU A 16 -3.74 -0.81 10.27
N ARG A 17 -4.36 -0.10 9.31
CA ARG A 17 -5.47 -0.66 8.51
C ARG A 17 -5.03 -1.88 7.71
N ILE A 18 -3.85 -1.84 7.09
CA ILE A 18 -3.26 -2.98 6.36
C ILE A 18 -3.01 -4.15 7.31
N LYS A 19 -2.47 -3.87 8.51
CA LYS A 19 -2.23 -4.88 9.53
C LYS A 19 -3.52 -5.54 10.00
N GLN A 20 -4.57 -4.76 10.27
CA GLN A 20 -5.88 -5.29 10.63
C GLN A 20 -6.47 -6.14 9.51
N ALA A 21 -6.39 -5.69 8.25
CA ALA A 21 -6.85 -6.48 7.10
C ALA A 21 -6.09 -7.81 6.97
N ARG A 22 -4.77 -7.81 7.21
CA ARG A 22 -3.98 -9.05 7.28
C ARG A 22 -4.45 -9.96 8.41
N LEU A 23 -4.66 -9.43 9.61
CA LEU A 23 -5.09 -10.23 10.77
C LEU A 23 -6.48 -10.86 10.57
N ASN A 24 -7.34 -10.21 9.80
CA ASN A 24 -8.64 -10.74 9.40
C ASN A 24 -8.57 -11.69 8.19
N SER A 25 -7.43 -11.74 7.49
CA SER A 25 -7.22 -12.65 6.38
C SER A 25 -6.88 -14.05 6.88
N SER A 26 -7.38 -15.08 6.20
CA SER A 26 -7.01 -16.47 6.49
C SER A 26 -5.61 -16.85 5.96
N LYS A 27 -4.95 -15.94 5.24
CA LYS A 27 -3.62 -16.16 4.64
C LYS A 27 -2.49 -15.84 5.62
N SER A 28 -1.42 -16.62 5.55
CA SER A 28 -0.21 -16.33 6.32
C SER A 28 0.51 -15.09 5.75
N LEU A 29 1.24 -14.36 6.61
CA LEU A 29 2.05 -13.20 6.18
C LEU A 29 2.95 -13.55 4.98
N GLU A 30 3.55 -14.74 5.02
CA GLU A 30 4.45 -15.22 3.97
C GLU A 30 3.76 -15.41 2.62
N GLN A 31 2.54 -15.94 2.62
CA GLN A 31 1.73 -16.07 1.40
C GLN A 31 1.33 -14.71 0.85
N ILE A 32 0.94 -13.79 1.73
CA ILE A 32 0.57 -12.43 1.33
C ILE A 32 1.78 -11.70 0.74
N CYS A 33 2.95 -11.80 1.37
CA CYS A 33 4.19 -11.23 0.86
C CYS A 33 4.55 -11.80 -0.53
N ASP A 34 4.39 -13.11 -0.73
CA ASP A 34 4.67 -13.77 -2.00
C ASP A 34 3.69 -13.32 -3.10
N GLU A 35 2.38 -13.30 -2.81
CA GLU A 35 1.34 -12.87 -3.76
C GLU A 35 1.45 -11.38 -4.15
N VAL A 36 1.79 -10.52 -3.19
CA VAL A 36 2.02 -9.09 -3.45
C VAL A 36 3.37 -8.87 -4.15
N GLY A 37 4.33 -9.77 -3.95
CA GLY A 37 5.69 -9.69 -4.50
C GLY A 37 6.59 -8.75 -3.71
N VAL A 38 6.48 -8.73 -2.37
CA VAL A 38 7.26 -7.87 -1.48
C VAL A 38 7.95 -8.68 -0.38
N SER A 39 9.10 -8.18 0.10
CA SER A 39 9.80 -8.77 1.23
C SER A 39 9.04 -8.56 2.54
N ARG A 40 9.16 -9.50 3.48
CA ARG A 40 8.58 -9.36 4.84
C ARG A 40 9.02 -8.08 5.55
N THR A 41 10.28 -7.66 5.39
CA THR A 41 10.79 -6.40 5.97
C THR A 41 10.00 -5.20 5.45
N TYR A 42 9.79 -5.13 4.13
CA TYR A 42 8.99 -4.08 3.50
C TYR A 42 7.56 -4.09 4.04
N TRP A 43 6.96 -5.27 4.20
CA TRP A 43 5.63 -5.40 4.81
C TRP A 43 5.58 -4.82 6.23
N TYR A 44 6.53 -5.18 7.10
CA TYR A 44 6.59 -4.64 8.45
C TYR A 44 6.80 -3.12 8.46
N ASP A 45 7.60 -2.59 7.53
CA ASP A 45 7.78 -1.16 7.37
C ASP A 45 6.49 -0.45 6.94
N VAL A 46 5.68 -1.09 6.09
CA VAL A 46 4.34 -0.60 5.74
C VAL A 46 3.42 -0.61 6.96
N GLU A 47 3.33 -1.73 7.69
CA GLU A 47 2.45 -1.85 8.86
C GLU A 47 2.80 -0.89 9.99
N LYS A 48 4.09 -0.58 10.16
CA LYS A 48 4.60 0.36 11.17
C LYS A 48 4.67 1.79 10.67
N GLU A 49 4.35 2.03 9.40
CA GLU A 49 4.50 3.33 8.74
C GLU A 49 5.94 3.86 8.82
N THR A 50 6.93 2.96 8.89
CA THR A 50 8.38 3.27 8.93
C THR A 50 9.05 3.12 7.56
N LEU A 51 8.25 3.00 6.50
CA LEU A 51 8.74 2.88 5.13
C LEU A 51 9.65 4.06 4.79
N LYS A 52 10.87 3.78 4.30
CA LYS A 52 11.87 4.83 3.94
C LYS A 52 11.51 5.61 2.64
N GLY A 53 10.24 5.62 2.26
CA GLY A 53 9.68 6.27 1.08
C GLY A 53 8.18 6.05 1.01
N ALA A 54 7.54 6.43 -0.09
CA ALA A 54 6.11 6.23 -0.28
C ALA A 54 5.77 4.78 -0.69
N LEU A 55 4.63 4.28 -0.22
CA LEU A 55 4.03 3.05 -0.73
C LEU A 55 3.49 3.33 -2.15
N SER A 56 4.06 2.67 -3.16
CA SER A 56 3.59 2.80 -4.54
C SER A 56 2.14 2.36 -4.66
N ILE A 57 1.36 3.07 -5.48
CA ILE A 57 -0.05 2.74 -5.72
C ILE A 57 -0.22 1.32 -6.27
N GLU A 58 0.73 0.85 -7.08
CA GLU A 58 0.73 -0.52 -7.61
C GLU A 58 0.81 -1.56 -6.49
N ASN A 59 1.67 -1.34 -5.49
CA ASN A 59 1.78 -2.23 -4.33
C ASN A 59 0.52 -2.14 -3.47
N LEU A 60 -0.01 -0.93 -3.24
CA LEU A 60 -1.25 -0.76 -2.50
C LEU A 60 -2.41 -1.52 -3.14
N ARG A 61 -2.60 -1.40 -4.46
CA ARG A 61 -3.65 -2.10 -5.22
C ARG A 61 -3.48 -3.61 -5.15
N LYS A 62 -2.25 -4.13 -5.23
CA LYS A 62 -1.99 -5.55 -5.03
C LYS A 62 -2.35 -6.01 -3.61
N ILE A 63 -2.00 -5.22 -2.59
CA ILE A 63 -2.35 -5.52 -1.20
C ILE A 63 -3.87 -5.59 -1.05
N GLU A 64 -4.60 -4.62 -1.61
CA GLU A 64 -6.08 -4.60 -1.64
C GLU A 64 -6.65 -5.86 -2.30
N GLN A 65 -6.12 -6.26 -3.45
CA GLN A 65 -6.55 -7.48 -4.15
C GLN A 65 -6.27 -8.76 -3.35
N VAL A 66 -5.07 -8.87 -2.75
CA VAL A 66 -4.66 -10.08 -2.02
C VAL A 66 -5.43 -10.23 -0.70
N LEU A 67 -5.70 -9.11 -0.03
CA LEU A 67 -6.46 -9.05 1.21
C LEU A 67 -7.98 -8.99 1.00
N GLY A 68 -8.43 -8.67 -0.22
CA GLY A 68 -9.85 -8.51 -0.54
C GLY A 68 -10.49 -7.30 0.14
N VAL A 69 -9.72 -6.22 0.35
CA VAL A 69 -10.18 -4.99 1.03
C VAL A 69 -9.94 -3.78 0.14
N ASP A 70 -10.73 -2.74 0.32
CA ASP A 70 -10.51 -1.43 -0.30
C ASP A 70 -10.13 -0.42 0.79
N PHE A 71 -8.98 0.25 0.64
CA PHE A 71 -8.52 1.26 1.58
C PHE A 71 -9.07 2.65 1.25
N GLY A 72 -9.81 2.81 0.15
CA GLY A 72 -10.40 4.07 -0.29
C GLY A 72 -9.37 5.08 -0.79
N VAL A 73 -8.15 4.64 -1.12
CA VAL A 73 -7.09 5.53 -1.55
C VAL A 73 -7.30 5.92 -3.01
N SER A 74 -7.63 7.19 -3.23
CA SER A 74 -7.80 7.77 -4.56
C SER A 74 -6.75 8.85 -4.78
N LEU A 75 -5.92 8.67 -5.81
CA LEU A 75 -4.89 9.65 -6.18
C LEU A 75 -5.44 10.78 -7.06
N GLU A 76 -6.74 10.81 -7.33
CA GLU A 76 -7.41 11.82 -8.16
C GLU A 76 -7.04 13.23 -7.68
N GLY A 77 -6.05 13.79 -8.35
CA GLY A 77 -5.82 15.22 -8.42
C GLY A 77 -6.23 15.58 -9.82
N ASN A 78 -7.39 16.20 -9.94
CA ASN A 78 -7.77 16.89 -11.15
C ASN A 78 -6.68 17.95 -11.40
N CYS A 79 -5.76 17.67 -12.33
CA CYS A 79 -4.81 18.65 -12.81
C CYS A 79 -5.54 19.43 -13.91
N GLU A 80 -6.31 20.44 -13.51
CA GLU A 80 -6.84 21.42 -14.46
C GLU A 80 -5.63 22.17 -15.04
N ILE A 81 -5.37 21.93 -16.33
CA ILE A 81 -4.30 22.54 -17.12
C ILE A 81 -4.66 24.00 -17.43
#